data_AF-A0A7S4SIF3-F1
#
_entry.id   AF-A0A7S4SIF3-F1
#
_cell.length_a   1.000
_cell.length_b   1.000
_cell.length_c   1.000
_cell.angle_alpha   90.00
_cell.angle_beta   90.00
_cell.angle_gamma   90.00
#
_symmetry.space_group_name_H-M   'P 1'
#
loop_
_entity.id
_entity.type
_entity.pdbx_description
1 polymer ?
#
loop_
_entity_poly.entity_id
_entity_poly.type
_entity_poly.pdbx_seq_one_letter_code
_entity_poly.pdbx_strand_id
1 'polypeptide(L)'
;NEEVVDWAKGHAAIPEEITDLLQKNKIDGPKLLTLSHEGLKEWGPDAMNIVIKAVCDFQTENKYIEVFIDHDEYDFRMIIEQLLRKVLSKDAYQPLSLPDINKTWNGSFMETVDYYFPGEMAGLIWEKTVRCIDVQNAGVMGVNGIYTLSGTVDGVSAYRKIGIRNEQEVEFSILRCIMRSKQKWWFISIVPKDMEPGQDTDTDFYRGPVSLEHNDFPPEGTWITKKHGIDP
;
A
#
# COMPACT_ATOMS: atom_id res chain seq x y z
N ASN A 1 -30.62 -3.13 -7.21
CA ASN A 1 -31.04 -1.78 -7.67
C ASN A 1 -32.07 -1.19 -6.72
N GLU A 2 -33.14 -1.91 -6.35
CA GLU A 2 -34.10 -1.45 -5.32
C GLU A 2 -33.42 -1.05 -4.00
N GLU A 3 -32.49 -1.85 -3.49
CA GLU A 3 -31.74 -1.52 -2.26
C GLU A 3 -30.95 -0.19 -2.34
N VAL A 4 -30.40 0.16 -3.51
CA VAL A 4 -29.68 1.42 -3.72
C VAL A 4 -30.65 2.60 -3.78
N VAL A 5 -31.82 2.41 -4.39
CA VAL A 5 -32.87 3.42 -4.46
C VAL A 5 -33.45 3.69 -3.06
N ASP A 6 -33.67 2.64 -2.27
CA ASP A 6 -34.18 2.76 -0.90
C ASP A 6 -33.14 3.41 0.03
N TRP A 7 -31.86 3.06 -0.13
CA TRP A 7 -30.75 3.76 0.53
C TRP A 7 -30.72 5.25 0.16
N ALA A 8 -30.80 5.58 -1.13
CA ALA A 8 -30.76 6.95 -1.60
C ALA A 8 -31.92 7.80 -1.05
N LYS A 9 -33.13 7.24 -1.02
CA LYS A 9 -34.31 7.88 -0.42
C LYS A 9 -34.19 8.10 1.09
N GLY A 10 -33.46 7.22 1.78
CA GLY A 10 -33.18 7.35 3.21
C GLY A 10 -32.09 8.37 3.55
N HIS A 11 -31.31 8.83 2.57
CA HIS A 11 -30.16 9.69 2.79
C HIS A 11 -30.52 11.17 2.59
N ALA A 12 -30.56 11.96 3.68
CA ALA A 12 -31.03 13.34 3.68
C ALA A 12 -30.29 14.30 2.72
N ALA A 13 -29.07 13.95 2.31
CA ALA A 13 -28.26 14.74 1.38
C ALA A 13 -28.48 14.40 -0.11
N ILE A 14 -29.24 13.35 -0.44
CA ILE A 14 -29.47 12.92 -1.83
C ILE A 14 -30.86 13.42 -2.29
N PRO A 15 -30.93 14.33 -3.29
CA PRO A 15 -32.19 14.76 -3.88
C PRO A 15 -32.92 13.62 -4.62
N GLU A 16 -34.24 13.74 -4.74
CA GLU A 16 -35.09 12.79 -5.47
C GLU A 16 -34.64 12.65 -6.94
N GLU A 17 -34.19 13.75 -7.55
CA GLU A 17 -33.65 13.79 -8.92
C GLU A 17 -32.44 12.85 -9.11
N ILE A 18 -31.59 12.71 -8.10
CA ILE A 18 -30.43 11.81 -8.13
C ILE A 18 -30.85 10.36 -7.90
N THR A 19 -31.85 10.15 -7.06
CA THR A 19 -32.46 8.84 -6.84
C THR A 19 -33.06 8.30 -8.14
N ASP A 20 -33.75 9.15 -8.90
CA ASP A 20 -34.30 8.82 -10.21
C ASP A 20 -33.20 8.47 -11.22
N LEU A 21 -32.06 9.16 -11.17
CA LEU A 21 -30.90 8.84 -12.00
C LEU A 21 -30.30 7.48 -11.65
N LEU A 22 -30.14 7.15 -10.36
CA LEU A 22 -29.66 5.85 -9.90
C LEU A 22 -30.60 4.71 -10.34
N GLN A 23 -31.91 4.95 -10.26
CA GLN A 23 -32.93 4.00 -10.72
C GLN A 23 -32.91 3.84 -12.23
N LYS A 24 -32.92 4.94 -12.98
CA LYS A 24 -32.92 4.97 -14.45
C LYS A 24 -31.70 4.28 -15.05
N ASN A 25 -30.52 4.48 -14.44
CA ASN A 25 -29.27 3.88 -14.87
C ASN A 25 -29.06 2.46 -14.32
N LYS A 26 -30.03 1.91 -13.57
CA LYS A 26 -29.98 0.56 -12.99
C LYS A 26 -28.70 0.32 -12.17
N ILE A 27 -28.30 1.31 -11.39
CA ILE A 27 -27.14 1.22 -10.50
C ILE A 27 -27.48 0.29 -9.33
N ASP A 28 -26.73 -0.79 -9.18
CA ASP A 28 -26.81 -1.72 -8.05
C ASP A 28 -25.69 -1.43 -7.05
N GLY A 29 -25.70 -2.11 -5.89
CA GLY A 29 -24.74 -1.84 -4.80
C GLY A 29 -23.28 -1.88 -5.25
N PRO A 30 -22.83 -2.94 -5.96
CA PRO A 30 -21.48 -2.99 -6.51
C PRO A 30 -21.19 -1.84 -7.47
N LYS A 31 -22.09 -1.54 -8.41
CA LYS A 31 -21.89 -0.42 -9.35
C LYS A 31 -21.80 0.92 -8.65
N LEU A 32 -22.61 1.14 -7.60
CA LEU A 32 -22.60 2.37 -6.82
C LEU A 32 -21.21 2.63 -6.20
N LEU A 33 -20.55 1.56 -5.73
CA LEU A 33 -19.22 1.62 -5.14
C LEU A 33 -18.10 1.80 -6.17
N THR A 34 -18.35 1.46 -7.43
CA THR A 34 -17.39 1.59 -8.55
C THR A 34 -17.73 2.76 -9.49
N LEU A 35 -18.59 3.69 -9.07
CA LEU A 35 -18.93 4.86 -9.89
C LEU A 35 -17.75 5.84 -9.91
N SER A 36 -17.04 5.89 -11.03
CA SER A 36 -15.98 6.87 -11.27
C SER A 36 -16.53 8.24 -11.67
N HIS A 37 -15.70 9.26 -11.53
CA HIS A 37 -15.99 10.63 -11.99
C HIS A 37 -16.31 10.68 -13.49
N GLU A 38 -15.83 9.71 -14.27
CA GLU A 38 -16.09 9.61 -15.70
C GLU A 38 -17.48 9.01 -15.98
N GLY A 39 -17.90 8.01 -15.18
CA GLY A 39 -19.27 7.46 -15.23
C GLY A 39 -20.36 8.41 -14.75
N LEU A 40 -20.01 9.38 -13.89
CA LEU A 40 -20.93 10.40 -13.36
C LEU A 40 -20.89 11.73 -14.13
N LYS A 41 -19.99 11.88 -15.10
CA LYS A 41 -19.76 13.13 -15.84
C LYS A 41 -21.00 13.61 -16.58
N GLU A 42 -21.83 12.67 -17.04
CA GLU A 42 -23.08 12.95 -17.75
C GLU A 42 -24.22 13.44 -16.83
N TRP A 43 -24.07 13.29 -15.52
CA TRP A 43 -25.10 13.68 -14.54
C TRP A 43 -24.92 15.11 -14.04
N GLY A 44 -23.80 15.73 -14.41
CA GLY A 44 -23.44 17.09 -14.01
C GLY A 44 -22.63 17.14 -12.70
N PRO A 45 -21.86 18.21 -12.50
CA PRO A 45 -20.89 18.32 -11.42
C PRO A 45 -21.54 18.29 -10.02
N ASP A 46 -22.74 18.86 -9.88
CA ASP A 46 -23.45 18.93 -8.59
C ASP A 46 -23.97 17.55 -8.18
N ALA A 47 -24.60 16.83 -9.11
CA ALA A 47 -25.09 15.46 -8.93
C ALA A 47 -23.94 14.51 -8.55
N MET A 48 -22.83 14.61 -9.28
CA MET A 48 -21.63 13.81 -9.04
C MET A 48 -21.07 14.05 -7.64
N ASN A 49 -20.90 15.30 -7.23
CA ASN A 49 -20.38 15.63 -5.91
C ASN A 49 -21.30 15.14 -4.78
N ILE A 50 -22.62 15.19 -4.97
CA ILE A 50 -23.60 14.70 -4.00
C ILE A 50 -23.50 13.17 -3.86
N VAL A 51 -23.44 12.43 -4.97
CA VAL A 51 -23.36 10.96 -4.95
C VAL A 51 -22.05 10.49 -4.33
N ILE A 52 -20.92 11.05 -4.76
CA ILE A 52 -19.60 10.69 -4.21
C ILE A 52 -19.55 10.94 -2.71
N LYS A 53 -20.01 12.12 -2.27
CA LYS A 53 -20.02 12.46 -0.85
C LYS A 53 -20.90 11.50 -0.04
N ALA A 54 -22.10 11.19 -0.51
CA ALA A 54 -23.01 10.29 0.19
C ALA A 54 -22.48 8.84 0.26
N VAL A 55 -21.78 8.36 -0.78
CA VAL A 55 -21.10 7.05 -0.75
C VAL A 55 -19.94 7.06 0.26
N CYS A 56 -19.15 8.13 0.32
CA CYS A 56 -18.08 8.27 1.32
C CYS A 56 -18.64 8.34 2.75
N ASP A 57 -19.72 9.09 2.97
CA ASP A 57 -20.38 9.20 4.28
C ASP A 57 -20.91 7.82 4.70
N PHE A 58 -21.55 7.08 3.78
CA PHE A 58 -22.01 5.71 4.01
C PHE A 58 -20.86 4.73 4.35
N GLN A 59 -19.73 4.81 3.65
CA GLN A 59 -18.54 4.00 3.96
C GLN A 59 -17.94 4.36 5.33
N THR A 60 -17.97 5.64 5.71
CA THR A 60 -17.42 6.14 6.98
C THR A 60 -18.28 5.77 8.18
N GLU A 61 -19.61 5.78 8.03
CA GLU A 61 -20.56 5.41 9.08
C GLU A 61 -20.59 3.90 9.34
N ASN A 62 -20.35 3.09 8.30
CA ASN A 62 -20.24 1.63 8.41
C ASN A 62 -18.80 1.17 8.71
N LYS A 63 -18.17 1.77 9.75
CA LYS A 63 -16.85 1.37 10.27
C LYS A 63 -16.79 -0.15 10.44
N TYR A 64 -15.82 -0.78 9.78
CA TYR A 64 -15.62 -2.23 9.54
C TYR A 64 -16.14 -2.76 8.20
N ILE A 65 -15.81 -2.06 7.12
CA ILE A 65 -15.32 -2.76 5.94
C ILE A 65 -13.89 -2.26 5.75
N GLU A 66 -12.90 -3.12 5.95
CA GLU A 66 -11.59 -2.94 5.32
C GLU A 66 -11.87 -2.85 3.83
N VAL A 67 -12.05 -1.64 3.31
CA VAL A 67 -12.38 -1.45 1.91
C VAL A 67 -11.10 -1.76 1.14
N PHE A 68 -10.99 -3.01 0.73
CA PHE A 68 -10.27 -3.38 -0.48
C PHE A 68 -10.90 -2.58 -1.62
N ILE A 69 -10.31 -1.44 -1.93
CA ILE A 69 -10.67 -0.66 -3.12
C ILE A 69 -10.00 -1.38 -4.28
N ASP A 70 -10.81 -1.95 -5.17
CA ASP A 70 -10.36 -2.46 -6.46
C ASP A 70 -10.06 -1.23 -7.33
N HIS A 71 -8.80 -0.79 -7.34
CA HIS A 71 -8.40 0.53 -7.82
C HIS A 71 -8.55 0.67 -9.35
N ASP A 72 -9.31 1.69 -9.79
CA ASP A 72 -9.25 2.22 -11.16
C ASP A 72 -8.17 3.34 -11.27
N GLU A 73 -7.71 3.70 -12.47
CA GLU A 73 -6.71 4.78 -12.72
C GLU A 73 -7.02 6.10 -11.98
N TYR A 74 -8.30 6.40 -11.76
CA TYR A 74 -8.84 7.54 -11.02
C TYR A 74 -8.51 7.48 -9.52
N ASP A 75 -8.57 6.30 -8.90
CA ASP A 75 -8.21 6.13 -7.49
C ASP A 75 -6.71 6.33 -7.29
N PHE A 76 -5.90 5.83 -8.22
CA PHE A 76 -4.46 6.11 -8.23
C PHE A 76 -4.18 7.59 -8.38
N ARG A 77 -4.88 8.28 -9.29
CA ARG A 77 -4.74 9.74 -9.43
C ARG A 77 -5.08 10.48 -8.13
N MET A 78 -6.13 10.10 -7.42
CA MET A 78 -6.48 10.71 -6.12
C MET A 78 -5.42 10.43 -5.04
N ILE A 79 -4.91 9.19 -4.96
CA ILE A 79 -3.81 8.82 -4.06
C ILE A 79 -2.57 9.67 -4.35
N ILE A 80 -2.23 9.82 -5.63
CA ILE A 80 -1.04 10.58 -6.03
C ILE A 80 -1.23 12.08 -5.80
N GLU A 81 -2.41 12.66 -6.07
CA GLU A 81 -2.70 14.06 -5.76
C GLU A 81 -2.59 14.36 -4.25
N GLN A 82 -2.98 13.41 -3.39
CA GLN A 82 -2.76 13.54 -1.93
C GLN A 82 -1.29 13.46 -1.56
N LEU A 83 -0.53 12.52 -2.14
CA LEU A 83 0.91 12.38 -1.90
C LEU A 83 1.69 13.63 -2.33
N LEU A 84 1.36 14.21 -3.50
CA LEU A 84 1.93 15.47 -3.98
C LEU A 84 1.66 16.64 -3.05
N ARG A 85 0.40 16.80 -2.60
CA ARG A 85 0.04 17.86 -1.65
C ARG A 85 0.89 17.78 -0.40
N LYS A 86 1.18 16.57 0.08
CA LYS A 86 2.02 16.31 1.25
C LYS A 86 3.52 16.49 1.01
N VAL A 87 4.01 16.20 -0.20
CA VAL A 87 5.41 16.45 -0.59
C VAL A 87 5.68 17.95 -0.79
N LEU A 88 4.70 18.68 -1.34
CA LEU A 88 4.81 20.10 -1.66
C LEU A 88 4.42 21.00 -0.48
N SER A 89 3.54 20.55 0.43
CA SER A 89 3.28 21.26 1.69
C SER A 89 4.42 20.99 2.67
N LYS A 90 5.15 22.03 3.07
CA LYS A 90 6.17 21.93 4.13
C LYS A 90 5.61 21.61 5.52
N ASP A 91 4.29 21.44 5.67
CA ASP A 91 3.63 21.19 6.93
C ASP A 91 3.37 19.69 7.16
N ALA A 92 4.08 19.16 8.16
CA ALA A 92 4.11 17.77 8.57
C ALA A 92 3.11 17.47 9.69
N TYR A 93 1.79 17.65 9.53
CA TYR A 93 0.87 17.34 10.63
C TYR A 93 -0.46 16.74 10.16
N GLN A 94 -0.40 15.50 9.68
CA GLN A 94 -1.16 14.36 10.23
C GLN A 94 -0.89 13.09 9.37
N PRO A 95 -0.68 11.92 10.00
CA PRO A 95 -0.59 10.66 9.28
C PRO A 95 -2.00 10.20 8.90
N LEU A 96 -2.49 10.59 7.73
CA LEU A 96 -3.53 9.81 7.08
C LEU A 96 -2.93 8.44 6.69
N SER A 97 -3.65 7.38 7.04
CA SER A 97 -3.40 6.02 6.54
C SER A 97 -3.54 6.07 5.02
N LEU A 98 -2.43 5.84 4.31
CA LEU A 98 -2.52 5.63 2.87
C LEU A 98 -3.31 4.33 2.65
N PRO A 99 -4.11 4.23 1.58
CA PRO A 99 -4.71 2.97 1.19
C PRO A 99 -3.60 1.94 0.96
N ASP A 100 -3.73 0.74 1.51
CA ASP A 100 -2.85 -0.37 1.14
C ASP A 100 -3.16 -0.74 -0.31
N ILE A 101 -2.19 -0.51 -1.20
CA ILE A 101 -2.32 -0.90 -2.60
C ILE A 101 -2.18 -2.41 -2.66
N ASN A 102 -3.19 -3.09 -3.21
CA ASN A 102 -3.15 -4.53 -3.42
C ASN A 102 -1.93 -4.88 -4.29
N LYS A 103 -1.14 -5.89 -3.87
CA LYS A 103 0.03 -6.42 -4.58
C LYS A 103 -0.20 -6.66 -6.07
N THR A 104 -1.41 -7.09 -6.47
CA THR A 104 -1.75 -7.37 -7.87
C THR A 104 -1.75 -6.12 -8.76
N TRP A 105 -1.92 -4.95 -8.15
CA TRP A 105 -2.03 -3.66 -8.82
C TRP A 105 -0.77 -2.79 -8.67
N ASN A 106 0.28 -3.27 -8.00
CA ASN A 106 1.55 -2.55 -7.89
C ASN A 106 2.11 -2.15 -9.26
N GLY A 107 2.03 -3.04 -10.26
CA GLY A 107 2.49 -2.74 -11.62
C GLY A 107 1.72 -1.59 -12.26
N SER A 108 0.38 -1.62 -12.23
CA SER A 108 -0.45 -0.58 -12.82
C SER A 108 -0.38 0.75 -12.06
N PHE A 109 -0.23 0.71 -10.73
CA PHE A 109 0.05 1.90 -9.94
C PHE A 109 1.40 2.50 -10.31
N MET A 110 2.43 1.68 -10.48
CA MET A 110 3.76 2.12 -10.92
C MET A 110 3.70 2.77 -12.30
N GLU A 111 3.05 2.14 -13.28
CA GLU A 111 2.87 2.72 -14.61
C GLU A 111 2.14 4.07 -14.55
N THR A 112 1.14 4.19 -13.67
CA THR A 112 0.40 5.45 -13.45
C THR A 112 1.29 6.52 -12.81
N VAL A 113 2.08 6.18 -11.79
CA VAL A 113 3.01 7.10 -11.14
C VAL A 113 4.09 7.56 -12.12
N ASP A 114 4.69 6.66 -12.88
CA ASP A 114 5.71 6.97 -13.88
C ASP A 114 5.16 7.84 -15.02
N TYR A 115 3.93 7.58 -15.46
CA TYR A 115 3.24 8.34 -16.49
C TYR A 115 2.98 9.79 -16.06
N TYR A 116 2.45 9.99 -14.85
CA TYR A 116 2.09 11.32 -14.36
C TYR A 116 3.25 12.10 -13.70
N PHE A 117 4.29 11.42 -13.20
CA PHE A 117 5.40 12.00 -12.42
C PHE A 117 6.77 11.54 -12.88
N PRO A 118 7.16 11.81 -14.15
CA PRO A 118 8.43 11.33 -14.68
C PRO A 118 9.64 11.90 -13.92
N GLY A 119 10.67 11.06 -13.73
CA GLY A 119 11.95 11.46 -13.13
C GLY A 119 12.00 11.29 -11.61
N GLU A 120 12.71 12.19 -10.90
CA GLU A 120 12.97 12.06 -9.45
C GLU A 120 11.70 12.07 -8.58
N MET A 121 10.59 12.58 -9.11
CA MET A 121 9.33 12.74 -8.38
C MET A 121 8.58 11.41 -8.19
N ALA A 122 8.65 10.49 -9.16
CA ALA A 122 8.14 9.12 -9.03
C ALA A 122 8.85 8.38 -7.87
N GLY A 123 10.17 8.53 -7.75
CA GLY A 123 10.95 7.90 -6.69
C GLY A 123 10.53 8.36 -5.27
N LEU A 124 10.21 9.65 -5.10
CA LEU A 124 9.74 10.20 -3.82
C LEU A 124 8.33 9.74 -3.44
N ILE A 125 7.46 9.56 -4.43
CA ILE A 125 6.11 9.00 -4.22
C ILE A 125 6.25 7.54 -3.81
N TRP A 126 7.10 6.79 -4.50
CA TRP A 126 7.32 5.37 -4.27
C TRP A 126 7.87 5.07 -2.86
N GLU A 127 8.91 5.79 -2.42
CA GLU A 127 9.48 5.69 -1.06
C GLU A 127 8.43 5.91 0.04
N LYS A 128 7.43 6.76 -0.23
CA LYS A 128 6.36 7.09 0.73
C LYS A 128 5.15 6.16 0.69
N THR A 129 5.02 5.32 -0.35
CA THR A 129 3.81 4.51 -0.57
C THR A 129 3.98 3.05 -0.14
N VAL A 130 5.17 2.46 -0.25
CA VAL A 130 5.41 1.09 0.24
C VAL A 130 5.60 1.09 1.75
N ARG A 131 4.50 0.88 2.48
CA ARG A 131 4.51 0.77 3.95
C ARG A 131 4.69 -0.65 4.45
N CYS A 132 4.43 -1.65 3.62
CA CYS A 132 4.48 -3.04 4.05
C CYS A 132 5.06 -3.98 2.98
N ILE A 133 5.64 -5.07 3.43
CA ILE A 133 6.15 -6.17 2.61
C ILE A 133 5.62 -7.46 3.21
N ASP A 134 4.84 -8.20 2.43
CA ASP A 134 4.36 -9.51 2.84
C ASP A 134 5.25 -10.61 2.26
N VAL A 135 5.97 -11.29 3.16
CA VAL A 135 6.88 -12.39 2.87
C VAL A 135 6.12 -13.71 2.96
N GLN A 136 6.14 -14.46 1.86
CA GLN A 136 5.46 -15.75 1.75
C GLN A 136 6.42 -16.85 1.33
N ASN A 137 6.07 -18.09 1.66
CA ASN A 137 6.81 -19.30 1.29
C ASN A 137 8.27 -19.32 1.80
N ALA A 138 8.60 -18.64 2.89
CA ALA A 138 9.85 -18.89 3.58
C ALA A 138 9.78 -20.24 4.32
N GLY A 139 10.78 -21.10 4.13
CA GLY A 139 10.86 -22.38 4.85
C GLY A 139 10.94 -22.23 6.37
N VAL A 140 11.35 -21.06 6.88
CA VAL A 140 11.24 -20.72 8.31
C VAL A 140 9.91 -20.02 8.58
N MET A 141 8.97 -20.72 9.24
CA MET A 141 7.61 -20.24 9.47
C MET A 141 7.55 -18.82 10.06
N GLY A 142 8.36 -18.52 11.08
CA GLY A 142 8.37 -17.20 11.75
C GLY A 142 8.78 -16.03 10.86
N VAL A 143 9.49 -16.30 9.75
CA VAL A 143 9.88 -15.30 8.74
C VAL A 143 8.70 -14.87 7.88
N ASN A 144 7.70 -15.73 7.66
CA ASN A 144 6.54 -15.35 6.87
C ASN A 144 5.68 -14.27 7.55
N GLY A 145 4.97 -13.50 6.74
CA GLY A 145 3.99 -12.51 7.14
C GLY A 145 4.37 -11.07 6.75
N ILE A 146 3.61 -10.13 7.32
CA ILE A 146 3.65 -8.71 6.93
C ILE A 146 4.69 -7.94 7.75
N TYR A 147 5.69 -7.40 7.07
CA TYR A 147 6.67 -6.47 7.61
C TYR A 147 6.20 -5.04 7.35
N THR A 148 6.36 -4.16 8.33
CA THR A 148 5.96 -2.76 8.23
C THR A 148 7.19 -1.86 8.20
N LEU A 149 7.12 -0.77 7.44
CA LEU A 149 8.15 0.24 7.35
C LEU A 149 8.53 0.76 8.74
N SER A 150 9.82 0.70 9.06
CA SER A 150 10.35 1.05 10.38
C SER A 150 11.45 2.12 10.33
N GLY A 151 11.57 2.84 9.21
CA GLY A 151 12.61 3.84 8.98
C GLY A 151 13.50 3.50 7.80
N THR A 152 14.75 3.98 7.82
CA THR A 152 15.71 3.78 6.74
C THR A 152 17.04 3.24 7.24
N VAL A 153 17.66 2.38 6.42
CA VAL A 153 19.01 1.82 6.61
C VAL A 153 19.74 1.90 5.27
N ASP A 154 21.00 2.34 5.25
CA ASP A 154 21.75 2.60 4.00
C ASP A 154 20.98 3.52 3.02
N GLY A 155 20.24 4.49 3.55
CA GLY A 155 19.46 5.44 2.75
C GLY A 155 18.25 4.85 2.02
N VAL A 156 17.80 3.65 2.39
CA VAL A 156 16.58 3.02 1.83
C VAL A 156 15.68 2.48 2.93
N SER A 157 14.42 2.24 2.57
CA SER A 157 13.39 1.72 3.47
C SER A 157 13.79 0.40 4.14
N ALA A 158 13.63 0.36 5.45
CA ALA A 158 13.80 -0.81 6.30
C ALA A 158 12.44 -1.25 6.84
N TYR A 159 12.22 -2.56 6.93
CA TYR A 159 10.92 -3.11 7.34
C TYR A 159 11.10 -4.07 8.50
N ARG A 160 10.13 -4.11 9.43
CA ARG A 160 10.17 -4.93 10.64
C ARG A 160 8.86 -5.65 10.90
N LYS A 161 8.96 -6.80 11.54
CA LYS A 161 7.84 -7.62 11.97
C LYS A 161 8.17 -8.27 13.30
N ILE A 162 7.25 -8.17 14.25
CA ILE A 162 7.30 -9.00 15.46
C ILE A 162 6.81 -10.41 15.11
N GLY A 163 7.55 -11.43 15.53
CA GLY A 163 7.19 -12.82 15.34
C GLY A 163 7.72 -13.70 16.46
N ILE A 164 7.45 -15.00 16.36
CA ILE A 164 7.87 -15.98 17.37
C ILE A 164 8.96 -16.86 16.78
N ARG A 165 10.04 -17.04 17.54
CA ARG A 165 11.11 -18.01 17.25
C ARG A 165 11.53 -18.68 18.55
N ASN A 166 11.56 -20.01 18.56
CA ASN A 166 11.91 -20.79 19.76
C ASN A 166 11.11 -20.35 21.00
N GLU A 167 9.80 -20.17 20.84
CA GLU A 167 8.88 -19.72 21.91
C GLU A 167 9.16 -18.30 22.46
N GLN A 168 10.07 -17.55 21.84
CA GLN A 168 10.39 -16.18 22.20
C GLN A 168 9.90 -15.21 21.14
N GLU A 169 9.38 -14.08 21.60
CA GLU A 169 9.10 -12.94 20.73
C GLU A 169 10.42 -12.36 20.22
N VAL A 170 10.54 -12.22 18.91
CA VAL A 170 11.70 -11.66 18.24
C VAL A 170 11.25 -10.69 17.15
N GLU A 171 12.08 -9.70 16.88
CA GLU A 171 11.87 -8.77 15.77
C GLU A 171 12.65 -9.27 14.55
N PHE A 172 11.92 -9.61 13.50
CA PHE A 172 12.48 -9.86 12.18
C PHE A 172 12.56 -8.54 11.42
N SER A 173 13.57 -8.42 10.57
CA SER A 173 13.81 -7.22 9.76
C SER A 173 14.16 -7.56 8.31
N ILE A 174 13.72 -6.72 7.38
CA ILE A 174 14.15 -6.69 5.97
C ILE A 174 14.96 -5.43 5.74
N LEU A 175 16.25 -5.58 5.43
CA LEU A 175 17.23 -4.50 5.44
C LEU A 175 18.20 -4.63 4.27
N ARG A 176 18.68 -3.51 3.72
CA ARG A 176 19.81 -3.49 2.78
C ARG A 176 21.10 -3.21 3.55
N CYS A 177 22.11 -4.06 3.36
CA CYS A 177 23.42 -3.91 4.01
C CYS A 177 24.55 -3.85 2.96
N ILE A 178 25.59 -3.07 3.27
CA ILE A 178 26.84 -3.04 2.51
C ILE A 178 27.79 -4.07 3.11
N MET A 179 28.12 -5.10 2.34
CA MET A 179 29.09 -6.13 2.72
C MET A 179 30.51 -5.54 2.78
N ARG A 180 31.43 -6.23 3.46
CA ARG A 180 32.88 -5.88 3.46
C ARG A 180 33.47 -5.79 2.04
N SER A 181 32.91 -6.54 1.08
CA SER A 181 33.24 -6.49 -0.35
C SER A 181 32.75 -5.23 -1.07
N LYS A 182 32.11 -4.29 -0.37
CA LYS A 182 31.39 -3.11 -0.88
C LYS A 182 30.16 -3.42 -1.74
N GLN A 183 29.77 -4.69 -1.85
CA GLN A 183 28.54 -5.08 -2.53
C GLN A 183 27.34 -4.88 -1.61
N LYS A 184 26.24 -4.39 -2.17
CA LYS A 184 24.96 -4.25 -1.46
C LYS A 184 24.13 -5.52 -1.61
N TRP A 185 23.49 -5.92 -0.53
CA TRP A 185 22.60 -7.08 -0.47
C TRP A 185 21.41 -6.79 0.43
N TRP A 186 20.25 -7.30 0.07
CA TRP A 186 19.09 -7.35 0.95
C TRP A 186 19.20 -8.55 1.88
N PHE A 187 18.68 -8.41 3.09
CA PHE A 187 18.69 -9.43 4.12
C PHE A 187 17.34 -9.54 4.80
N ILE A 188 16.93 -10.76 5.13
CA ILE A 188 15.92 -11.05 6.13
C ILE A 188 16.64 -11.62 7.34
N SER A 189 16.63 -10.89 8.44
CA SER A 189 17.44 -11.18 9.62
C SER A 189 16.69 -10.92 10.92
N ILE A 190 17.22 -11.42 12.03
CA ILE A 190 16.96 -10.85 13.37
C ILE A 190 18.22 -10.07 13.75
N VAL A 191 18.05 -8.78 14.01
CA VAL A 191 19.11 -7.89 14.50
C VAL A 191 18.97 -7.83 16.03
N PRO A 192 20.02 -8.12 16.81
CA PRO A 192 19.95 -7.99 18.26
C PRO A 192 19.59 -6.57 18.68
N LYS A 193 18.91 -6.46 19.81
CA LYS A 193 18.51 -5.16 20.36
C LYS A 193 19.76 -4.28 20.58
N ASP A 194 19.63 -3.01 20.21
CA ASP A 194 20.67 -1.99 20.35
C ASP A 194 21.96 -2.24 19.52
N MET A 195 21.90 -3.14 18.54
CA MET A 195 22.99 -3.40 17.59
C MET A 195 22.67 -2.82 16.21
N GLU A 196 23.73 -2.43 15.50
CA GLU A 196 23.62 -2.01 14.10
C GLU A 196 23.46 -3.23 13.19
N PRO A 197 22.60 -3.14 12.16
CA PRO A 197 22.41 -4.22 11.20
C PRO A 197 23.62 -4.43 10.29
N GLY A 198 23.70 -5.62 9.69
CA GLY A 198 24.77 -6.02 8.79
C GLY A 198 26.03 -6.49 9.52
N GLN A 199 25.92 -6.84 10.80
CA GLN A 199 27.02 -7.36 11.61
C GLN A 199 27.00 -8.88 11.73
N ASP A 200 28.15 -9.48 12.07
CA ASP A 200 28.28 -10.93 12.28
C ASP A 200 27.40 -11.45 13.45
N THR A 201 26.83 -10.54 14.24
CA THR A 201 25.88 -10.83 15.33
C THR A 201 24.44 -11.04 14.86
N ASP A 202 24.13 -10.70 13.61
CA ASP A 202 22.80 -10.83 13.05
C ASP A 202 22.49 -12.31 12.78
N THR A 203 21.24 -12.70 13.03
CA THR A 203 20.76 -14.00 12.57
C THR A 203 20.16 -13.86 11.19
N ASP A 204 20.96 -14.15 10.15
CA ASP A 204 20.52 -14.12 8.76
C ASP A 204 19.76 -15.39 8.35
N PHE A 205 18.56 -15.20 7.78
CA PHE A 205 17.75 -16.27 7.19
C PHE A 205 17.88 -16.34 5.67
N TYR A 206 17.77 -15.18 5.01
CA TYR A 206 17.81 -15.09 3.56
C TYR A 206 18.57 -13.83 3.13
N ARG A 207 19.19 -13.86 1.95
CA ARG A 207 19.73 -12.67 1.30
C ARG A 207 19.29 -12.57 -0.16
N GLY A 208 19.11 -11.36 -0.66
CA GLY A 208 18.70 -11.10 -2.04
C GLY A 208 19.68 -10.14 -2.72
N PRO A 209 19.97 -10.32 -4.03
CA PRO A 209 20.81 -9.39 -4.76
C PRO A 209 20.12 -8.03 -4.87
N VAL A 210 20.94 -6.97 -4.94
CA VAL A 210 20.48 -5.65 -5.38
C VAL A 210 20.56 -5.62 -6.90
N SER A 211 19.46 -5.28 -7.58
CA SER A 211 19.44 -5.07 -9.04
C SER A 211 19.14 -3.59 -9.37
N LEU A 212 19.27 -3.20 -10.64
CA LEU A 212 18.90 -1.84 -11.07
C LEU A 212 17.43 -1.50 -10.78
N GLU A 213 16.55 -2.51 -10.86
CA GLU A 213 15.11 -2.39 -10.58
C GLU A 213 14.80 -2.49 -9.07
N HIS A 214 15.66 -3.19 -8.31
CA HIS A 214 15.48 -3.47 -6.89
C HIS A 214 16.58 -2.83 -6.04
N ASN A 215 17.00 -1.61 -6.42
CA ASN A 215 18.01 -0.89 -5.66
C ASN A 215 17.45 -0.54 -4.27
N ASP A 216 16.26 0.04 -4.27
CA ASP A 216 15.64 0.62 -3.07
C ASP A 216 14.54 -0.28 -2.47
N PHE A 217 14.31 -1.44 -3.10
CA PHE A 217 13.32 -2.44 -2.69
C PHE A 217 13.94 -3.83 -2.65
N PRO A 218 13.56 -4.69 -1.69
CA PRO A 218 14.01 -6.06 -1.67
C PRO A 218 13.51 -6.82 -2.91
N PRO A 219 14.28 -7.80 -3.40
CA PRO A 219 13.93 -8.49 -4.63
C PRO A 219 12.77 -9.48 -4.43
N GLU A 220 12.02 -9.70 -5.49
CA GLU A 220 11.00 -10.75 -5.54
C GLU A 220 11.63 -12.07 -6.04
N GLY A 221 11.32 -13.18 -5.36
CA GLY A 221 11.62 -14.54 -5.83
C GLY A 221 13.09 -14.97 -5.95
N THR A 222 14.07 -14.08 -5.77
CA THR A 222 15.51 -14.36 -5.96
C THR A 222 16.29 -14.44 -4.65
N TRP A 223 15.61 -14.80 -3.58
CA TRP A 223 16.22 -14.96 -2.26
C TRP A 223 17.08 -16.22 -2.18
N ILE A 224 18.25 -16.08 -1.55
CA ILE A 224 19.24 -17.13 -1.32
C ILE A 224 19.26 -17.44 0.17
N THR A 225 19.08 -18.72 0.50
CA THR A 225 19.10 -19.22 1.88
C THR A 225 20.44 -18.99 2.56
N LYS A 226 20.39 -18.57 3.83
CA LYS A 226 21.54 -18.34 4.72
C LYS A 226 21.55 -19.36 5.85
N LYS A 227 22.52 -19.23 6.75
CA LYS A 227 22.81 -20.19 7.84
C LYS A 227 21.58 -20.61 8.65
N HIS A 228 20.64 -19.70 8.87
CA HIS A 228 19.43 -19.95 9.66
C HIS A 228 18.16 -20.08 8.83
N GLY A 229 18.25 -19.91 7.51
CA GLY A 229 17.13 -20.11 6.60
C GLY A 229 16.92 -21.57 6.28
N ILE A 230 15.75 -21.85 5.73
CA ILE A 230 15.35 -23.15 5.20
C ILE A 230 14.77 -22.87 3.81
N ASP A 231 15.14 -23.68 2.82
CA ASP A 231 14.57 -23.54 1.47
C ASP A 231 13.03 -23.73 1.53
N PRO A 232 12.27 -22.98 0.70
CA PRO A 232 10.81 -23.08 0.61
C PRO A 232 10.27 -24.51 0.41
#